data_AF-A0A0R1GXU2-F1
#
_entry.id   AF-A0A0R1GXU2-F1
#
_cell.length_a   1.000
_cell.length_b   1.000
_cell.length_c   1.000
_cell.angle_alpha   90.00
_cell.angle_beta   90.00
_cell.angle_gamma   90.00
#
_symmetry.space_group_name_H-M   'P 1'
#
loop_
_entity.id
_entity.type
_entity.pdbx_description
1 polymer ?
#
loop_
_entity_poly.entity_id
_entity_poly.type
_entity_poly.pdbx_seq_one_letter_code
_entity_poly.pdbx_strand_id
1 'polypeptide(L)'
;MKLMEFEFKNGVHAFSRRLNQVIDHLDATEIALIETLLDIAVAPEQPMTVKALREKLGITTAELSFYLSRLVHLDLITWTPEESTVVAN
;
A
#
# COMPACT_ATOMS: atom_id res chain seq x y z
N MET A 1 5.58 -11.38 15.26
CA MET A 1 4.82 -10.38 14.47
C MET A 1 5.84 -9.62 13.64
N LYS A 2 5.79 -9.72 12.31
CA LYS A 2 6.69 -8.94 11.45
C LYS A 2 6.00 -7.64 11.06
N LEU A 3 6.71 -6.54 11.26
CA LEU A 3 6.32 -5.23 10.72
C LEU A 3 6.50 -5.27 9.20
N MET A 4 5.51 -4.76 8.47
CA MET A 4 5.65 -4.48 7.04
C MET A 4 6.54 -3.24 6.88
N GLU A 5 7.66 -3.39 6.18
CA GLU A 5 8.49 -2.26 5.74
C GLU A 5 7.97 -1.79 4.38
N PHE A 6 7.59 -0.52 4.29
CA PHE A 6 7.15 0.12 3.06
C PHE A 6 8.17 1.20 2.68
N GLU A 7 8.64 1.18 1.44
CA GLU A 7 9.55 2.19 0.91
C GLU A 7 8.94 2.86 -0.34
N PHE A 8 9.08 4.19 -0.42
CA PHE A 8 8.79 4.91 -1.66
C PHE A 8 9.96 4.71 -2.63
N LYS A 9 9.74 3.90 -3.68
CA LYS A 9 10.72 3.46 -4.70
C LYS A 9 11.68 4.54 -5.23
N ASN A 10 11.33 5.84 -5.15
CA ASN A 10 12.10 6.96 -5.70
C ASN A 10 12.08 8.25 -4.83
N GLY A 11 11.71 8.14 -3.55
CA GLY A 11 11.57 9.30 -2.64
C GLY A 11 10.30 10.15 -2.88
N VAL A 12 9.98 11.03 -1.92
CA VAL A 12 8.70 11.78 -1.84
C VAL A 12 8.43 12.67 -3.07
N HIS A 13 9.46 13.25 -3.68
CA HIS A 13 9.31 14.09 -4.87
C HIS A 13 8.91 13.31 -6.13
N ALA A 14 9.42 12.09 -6.30
CA ALA A 14 9.03 11.24 -7.41
C ALA A 14 7.63 10.67 -7.20
N PHE A 15 7.30 10.28 -5.96
CA PHE A 15 5.95 9.86 -5.58
C PHE A 15 4.92 10.96 -5.86
N SER A 16 5.12 12.17 -5.35
CA SER A 16 4.20 13.30 -5.55
C SER A 16 4.01 13.67 -7.02
N ARG A 17 5.09 13.64 -7.82
CA ARG A 17 5.00 13.83 -9.27
C ARG A 17 4.15 12.75 -9.93
N ARG A 18 4.37 11.48 -9.57
CA ARG A 18 3.62 10.36 -10.15
C ARG A 18 2.16 10.39 -9.74
N LEU A 19 1.87 10.68 -8.46
CA LEU A 19 0.52 10.85 -7.94
C LEU A 19 -0.23 11.93 -8.73
N ASN A 20 0.36 13.11 -8.92
CA ASN A 20 -0.26 14.18 -9.71
C ASN A 20 -0.56 13.78 -11.18
N GLN A 21 0.15 12.81 -11.74
CA GLN A 21 -0.11 12.34 -13.11
C GLN A 21 -1.27 11.33 -13.20
N VAL A 22 -1.58 10.64 -12.11
CA VAL A 22 -2.53 9.51 -12.11
C VAL A 22 -3.71 9.72 -11.17
N ILE A 23 -3.73 10.79 -10.38
CA ILE A 23 -4.75 11.03 -9.34
C ILE A 23 -6.17 11.07 -9.91
N ASP A 24 -6.35 11.61 -11.12
CA ASP A 24 -7.65 11.66 -11.81
C ASP A 24 -8.14 10.27 -12.27
N HIS A 25 -7.29 9.24 -12.21
CA HIS A 25 -7.61 7.85 -12.54
C HIS A 25 -7.82 6.96 -11.30
N LEU A 26 -7.68 7.53 -10.11
CA LEU A 26 -7.87 6.81 -8.86
C LEU A 26 -9.31 6.86 -8.41
N ASP A 27 -9.83 5.73 -7.95
CA ASP A 27 -11.09 5.71 -7.24
C ASP A 27 -10.93 6.11 -5.76
N ALA A 28 -12.06 6.31 -5.08
CA ALA A 28 -12.07 6.75 -3.68
C ALA A 28 -11.36 5.74 -2.74
N THR A 29 -11.41 4.45 -3.04
CA THR A 29 -10.76 3.41 -2.24
C THR A 29 -9.25 3.44 -2.44
N GLU A 30 -8.79 3.66 -3.68
CA GLU A 30 -7.37 3.84 -4.00
C GLU A 30 -6.78 5.07 -3.31
N ILE A 31 -7.52 6.19 -3.29
CA ILE A 31 -7.11 7.40 -2.57
C ILE A 31 -7.00 7.12 -1.07
N ALA A 32 -8.02 6.51 -0.44
CA ALA A 32 -8.01 6.20 0.98
C ALA A 32 -6.88 5.22 1.37
N LEU A 33 -6.56 4.28 0.48
CA LEU A 33 -5.43 3.36 0.64
C LEU A 33 -4.09 4.13 0.61
N ILE A 34 -3.90 5.03 -0.36
CA ILE A 34 -2.69 5.86 -0.46
C ILE A 34 -2.52 6.74 0.79
N GLU A 35 -3.58 7.43 1.22
CA GLU A 35 -3.56 8.26 2.44
C GLU A 35 -3.16 7.43 3.65
N THR A 36 -3.73 6.24 3.80
CA THR A 36 -3.38 5.35 4.91
C THR A 36 -1.92 4.90 4.85
N LEU A 37 -1.39 4.59 3.66
CA LEU A 37 0.02 4.24 3.48
C LEU A 37 0.95 5.43 3.80
N LEU A 38 0.56 6.65 3.44
CA LEU A 38 1.28 7.87 3.77
C LEU A 38 1.31 8.12 5.28
N ASP A 39 0.17 7.98 5.96
CA ASP A 39 0.05 8.11 7.42
C ASP A 39 1.02 7.17 8.14
N ILE A 40 1.09 5.90 7.69
CA ILE A 40 2.04 4.91 8.24
C ILE A 40 3.48 5.39 8.06
N ALA A 41 3.82 5.91 6.88
CA ALA A 41 5.18 6.30 6.56
C ALA A 41 5.66 7.54 7.35
N VAL A 42 4.75 8.45 7.73
CA VAL A 42 5.10 9.65 8.52
C VAL A 42 5.00 9.43 10.04
N ALA A 43 4.22 8.45 10.50
CA ALA A 43 4.02 8.15 11.92
C ALA A 43 4.13 6.65 12.20
N PRO A 44 5.35 6.07 12.23
CA PRO A 44 5.57 4.63 12.37
C PRO A 44 5.27 4.08 13.77
N GLU A 45 4.78 4.90 14.70
CA GLU A 45 4.54 4.51 16.10
C GLU A 45 3.46 3.43 16.26
N GLN A 46 2.67 3.17 15.22
CA GLN A 46 1.69 2.08 15.21
C GLN A 46 1.97 1.08 14.08
N PRO A 47 2.33 -0.18 14.40
CA PRO A 47 2.45 -1.23 13.40
C PRO A 47 1.09 -1.49 12.77
N MET A 48 0.92 -1.09 11.51
CA MET A 48 -0.30 -1.36 10.77
C MET A 48 -0.25 -2.77 10.19
N THR A 49 -1.27 -3.56 10.50
CA THR A 49 -1.40 -4.93 9.97
C THR A 49 -2.35 -4.94 8.76
N VAL A 50 -2.18 -5.92 7.87
CA VAL A 50 -3.09 -6.16 6.73
C VAL A 50 -4.56 -6.23 7.19
N LYS A 51 -4.81 -6.82 8.36
CA LYS A 51 -6.15 -6.89 8.97
C LYS A 51 -6.68 -5.50 9.33
N ALA A 52 -5.90 -4.69 10.02
CA ALA A 52 -6.29 -3.33 10.40
C ALA A 52 -6.53 -2.44 9.16
N LEU A 53 -5.70 -2.59 8.12
CA LEU A 53 -5.85 -1.88 6.86
C LEU A 53 -7.17 -2.23 6.16
N ARG A 54 -7.52 -3.51 6.11
CA ARG A 54 -8.81 -3.99 5.58
C ARG A 54 -10.00 -3.47 6.36
N GLU A 55 -9.94 -3.53 7.69
CA GLU A 55 -11.00 -3.05 8.57
C GLU A 55 -11.21 -1.54 8.43
N LYS A 56 -10.13 -0.75 8.33
CA LYS A 56 -10.19 0.70 8.11
C LYS A 56 -10.81 1.06 6.76
N LEU A 57 -10.48 0.32 5.70
CA LEU A 57 -10.97 0.57 4.35
C LEU A 57 -12.33 -0.10 4.06
N GLY A 58 -12.82 -0.97 4.94
CA GLY A 58 -14.07 -1.70 4.73
C GLY A 58 -14.01 -2.73 3.59
N ILE A 59 -12.81 -3.27 3.28
CA ILE A 59 -12.58 -4.14 2.11
C ILE A 59 -12.14 -5.56 2.49
N THR A 60 -12.36 -6.49 1.58
CA THR A 60 -11.88 -7.87 1.65
C THR A 60 -10.37 -7.97 1.37
N THR A 61 -9.78 -9.14 1.65
CA THR A 61 -8.37 -9.40 1.29
C THR A 61 -8.16 -9.34 -0.23
N ALA A 62 -9.11 -9.87 -1.01
CA ALA A 62 -9.00 -9.90 -2.46
C ALA A 62 -9.01 -8.48 -3.05
N GLU A 63 -9.89 -7.62 -2.56
CA GLU A 63 -9.93 -6.21 -2.93
C GLU A 63 -8.65 -5.48 -2.53
N LEU A 64 -8.17 -5.69 -1.30
CA LEU A 64 -6.90 -5.09 -0.88
C LEU A 64 -5.74 -5.50 -1.79
N SER A 65 -5.61 -6.78 -2.12
CA SER A 65 -4.59 -7.28 -3.05
C SER A 65 -4.74 -6.68 -4.45
N PHE A 66 -5.97 -6.52 -4.92
CA PHE A 66 -6.26 -5.86 -6.20
C PHE A 66 -5.80 -4.41 -6.20
N TYR A 67 -6.17 -3.63 -5.17
CA TYR A 67 -5.81 -2.22 -5.06
C TYR A 67 -4.31 -2.03 -4.90
N LEU A 68 -3.64 -2.83 -4.05
CA LEU A 68 -2.17 -2.81 -3.94
C LEU A 68 -1.50 -3.10 -5.29
N SER A 69 -2.00 -4.09 -6.04
CA SER A 69 -1.48 -4.41 -7.38
C SER A 69 -1.68 -3.26 -8.37
N ARG A 70 -2.82 -2.56 -8.32
CA ARG A 70 -3.06 -1.36 -9.14
C ARG A 70 -2.10 -0.24 -8.78
N LEU A 71 -1.89 0.05 -7.50
CA LEU A 71 -0.94 1.08 -7.07
C LEU A 71 0.51 0.76 -7.50
N VAL A 72 0.90 -0.51 -7.46
CA VAL A 72 2.19 -0.97 -8.02
C VAL A 72 2.25 -0.75 -9.53
N HIS A 73 1.20 -1.11 -10.27
CA HIS A 73 1.14 -0.91 -11.72
C HIS A 73 1.18 0.57 -12.12
N LEU A 74 0.66 1.44 -11.27
CA LEU A 74 0.74 2.90 -11.43
C LEU A 74 2.09 3.48 -10.99
N ASP A 75 3.07 2.66 -10.60
CA ASP A 75 4.38 3.10 -10.08
C ASP A 75 4.26 4.05 -8.87
N LEU A 76 3.17 3.95 -8.10
CA LEU A 76 2.97 4.75 -6.88
C LEU A 76 3.68 4.13 -5.68
N ILE A 77 3.71 2.80 -5.62
CA ILE A 77 4.28 2.06 -4.50
C ILE A 77 5.16 0.90 -4.97
N THR A 78 6.06 0.46 -4.08
CA THR A 78 6.67 -0.86 -4.16
C THR A 78 6.08 -1.73 -3.08
N TRP A 79 5.58 -2.90 -3.47
CA TRP A 79 5.05 -3.88 -2.54
C TRP A 79 5.58 -5.25 -2.94
N THR A 80 6.31 -5.87 -2.02
CA THR A 80 6.70 -7.27 -2.12
C THR A 80 5.76 -8.04 -1.20
N PRO A 81 4.78 -8.80 -1.71
CA PRO A 81 4.08 -9.75 -0.86
C PRO A 81 5.13 -10.64 -0.22
N GLU A 82 5.13 -10.79 1.12
CA GLU A 82 5.93 -11.83 1.74
C GLU A 82 5.54 -13.14 1.05
N GLU A 83 6.48 -13.75 0.33
CA GLU A 83 6.36 -15.14 -0.06
C GLU A 83 6.06 -15.89 1.24
N SER A 84 4.83 -16.36 1.38
CA SER A 84 4.55 -17.43 2.32
C SER A 84 5.49 -18.54 1.91
N THR A 85 6.57 -18.70 2.67
CA THR A 85 7.44 -19.87 2.57
C THR A 85 6.54 -21.08 2.78
N VAL A 86 6.04 -21.62 1.68
CA VAL A 86 5.64 -23.01 1.61
C VAL A 86 6.94 -23.75 1.82
N VAL A 87 7.21 -24.11 3.07
CA VAL A 87 8.18 -25.14 3.37
C VAL A 87 7.56 -26.41 2.80
N ALA A 88 7.92 -26.71 1.57
CA ALA A 88 7.88 -28.08 1.08
C ALA A 88 8.93 -28.84 1.90
N ASN A 89 8.48 -29.58 2.90
CA ASN A 89 9.04 -30.85 3.37
C ASN A 89 8.10 -31.50 4.37
#